data_AF-A0A7Y2UU82-F1
#
_entry.id   AF-A0A7Y2UU82-F1
#
_cell.length_a   1.000
_cell.length_b   1.000
_cell.length_c   1.000
_cell.angle_alpha   90.00
_cell.angle_beta   90.00
_cell.angle_gamma   90.00
#
_symmetry.space_group_name_H-M   'P 1'
#
loop_
_entity.id
_entity.type
_entity.pdbx_description
1 polymer ?
#
loop_
_entity_poly.entity_id
_entity_poly.type
_entity_poly.pdbx_seq_one_letter_code
_entity_poly.pdbx_strand_id
1 'polypeptide(L)' 'MSAQEIEIRLVPSLAEIGQAEWDACACPEAAEGGPPVDPFTTYRFLSALEESGSVG' A
#
# COMPACT_ATOMS: atom_id res chain seq x y z
N MET A 1 -24.37 -21.95 11.22
CA MET A 1 -23.41 -20.83 11.10
C MET A 1 -23.00 -20.79 9.64
N SER A 2 -23.28 -19.69 8.92
CA SER A 2 -22.80 -19.55 7.55
C SER A 2 -21.28 -19.38 7.61
N ALA A 3 -20.53 -20.16 6.84
CA ALA A 3 -19.09 -19.97 6.72
C ALA A 3 -18.83 -18.67 5.96
N GLN A 4 -17.92 -17.83 6.46
CA GLN A 4 -17.43 -16.67 5.72
C GLN A 4 -16.39 -17.15 4.71
N GLU A 5 -16.63 -16.84 3.44
CA GLU A 5 -15.70 -17.14 2.36
C GLU A 5 -14.66 -16.01 2.29
N ILE A 6 -13.37 -16.38 2.37
CA ILE A 6 -12.25 -15.44 2.30
C ILE A 6 -11.46 -15.78 1.05
N GLU A 7 -11.22 -14.77 0.22
CA GLU A 7 -10.34 -14.86 -0.95
C GLU A 7 -9.03 -14.10 -0.68
N ILE A 8 -7.92 -14.67 -1.13
CA ILE A 8 -6.61 -14.01 -1.13
C ILE A 8 -6.12 -13.97 -2.57
N ARG A 9 -5.80 -12.76 -3.05
CA ARG A 9 -5.22 -12.53 -4.37
C ARG A 9 -3.83 -11.94 -4.21
N LEU A 10 -2.86 -12.50 -4.94
CA LEU A 10 -1.56 -11.89 -5.10
C LEU A 10 -1.63 -10.84 -6.21
N VAL A 11 -1.13 -9.63 -5.93
CA VAL A 11 -0.96 -8.57 -6.93
C VAL A 11 0.54 -8.43 -7.25
N PRO A 12 0.94 -8.45 -8.53
CA PRO A 12 2.35 -8.38 -8.94
C PRO A 12 2.93 -6.95 -8.91
N SER A 13 2.09 -5.91 -8.84
CA SER A 13 2.51 -4.52 -8.81
C SER A 13 1.68 -3.73 -7.82
N LEU A 14 2.33 -2.80 -7.12
CA LEU A 14 1.66 -1.88 -6.20
C LEU A 14 0.59 -1.03 -6.90
N ALA A 15 0.78 -0.73 -8.18
CA ALA A 15 -0.14 0.06 -9.00
C ALA A 15 -1.52 -0.59 -9.17
N GLU A 16 -1.66 -1.91 -8.97
CA GLU A 16 -2.96 -2.59 -9.00
C GLU A 16 -3.84 -2.28 -7.79
N ILE A 17 -3.25 -1.82 -6.68
CA ILE A 17 -3.99 -1.38 -5.49
C ILE A 17 -4.35 0.10 -5.64
N GLY A 18 -3.40 0.91 -6.10
CA GLY A 18 -3.55 2.36 -6.21
C GLY A 18 -3.11 3.10 -4.95
N GLN A 19 -2.74 4.37 -5.13
CA GLN A 19 -2.18 5.18 -4.05
C GLN A 19 -3.17 5.42 -2.91
N ALA A 20 -4.40 5.80 -3.24
CA ALA A 20 -5.38 6.20 -2.22
C ALA A 20 -5.73 5.02 -1.30
N GLU A 21 -5.98 3.86 -1.88
CA GLU A 21 -6.31 2.62 -1.18
C GLU A 21 -5.13 2.14 -0.33
N TRP A 22 -3.90 2.23 -0.85
CA TRP A 22 -2.71 1.84 -0.11
C TRP A 22 -2.44 2.79 1.06
N ASP A 23 -2.39 4.10 0.82
CA ASP A 23 -2.08 5.10 1.86
C ASP A 23 -3.17 5.12 2.96
N ALA A 24 -4.44 4.89 2.61
CA ALA A 24 -5.52 4.74 3.59
C ALA A 24 -5.33 3.53 4.53
N CYS A 25 -4.60 2.50 4.09
CA CYS A 25 -4.29 1.32 4.90
C CYS A 25 -2.94 1.45 5.62
N ALA A 26 -1.91 1.93 4.92
CA ALA A 26 -0.53 1.96 5.39
C ALA A 26 -0.20 3.17 6.28
N CYS A 27 -0.80 4.34 5.99
CA CYS A 27 -0.58 5.57 6.73
C CYS A 27 -1.89 6.40 6.92
N PRO A 28 -2.96 5.80 7.49
CA PRO A 28 -4.22 6.51 7.73
C PRO A 28 -4.04 7.76 8.60
N GLU A 29 -3.03 7.81 9.46
CA GLU A 29 -2.70 8.98 10.29
C GLU A 29 -2.26 10.21 9.48
N ALA A 30 -1.81 10.01 8.23
CA ALA A 30 -1.42 11.08 7.33
C ALA A 30 -2.61 11.68 6.54
N ALA A 31 -3.84 11.14 6.69
CA ALA A 31 -5.01 11.55 5.91
C ALA A 31 -5.35 13.05 6.05
N GLU A 32 -5.06 13.67 7.20
CA GLU A 32 -5.27 15.11 7.44
C GLU A 32 -4.08 15.99 7.03
N GLY A 33 -3.09 15.41 6.33
CA GLY A 33 -1.90 16.12 5.83
C GLY A 33 -0.70 16.13 6.79
N GLY A 34 -0.74 15.30 7.84
CA GLY A 34 0.42 15.04 8.70
C GLY A 34 1.46 14.12 8.02
N PRO A 35 2.71 14.08 8.52
CA PRO A 35 3.68 13.11 8.03
C PRO A 35 3.25 11.68 8.43
N PRO A 36 3.51 10.67 7.58
CA PRO A 36 3.32 9.28 7.96
C PRO A 36 4.31 8.91 9.08
N VAL A 37 3.89 8.03 9.99
CA VAL A 37 4.75 7.50 11.05
C VAL A 37 5.89 6.69 10.43
N ASP A 38 5.58 5.91 9.40
CA ASP A 38 6.58 5.21 8.59
C ASP A 38 6.57 5.75 7.15
N PRO A 39 7.55 6.58 6.75
CA PRO A 39 7.62 7.08 5.39
C PRO A 39 7.97 5.99 4.36
N PHE A 40 8.53 4.86 4.80
CA PHE A 40 9.01 3.79 3.92
C PHE A 40 7.91 2.80 3.51
N THR A 41 6.73 2.85 4.14
CA THR A 41 5.56 2.06 3.75
C THR A 41 4.57 2.85 2.91
N THR A 42 4.82 4.13 2.66
CA THR A 42 3.97 4.95 1.78
C THR A 42 3.97 4.43 0.35
N TYR A 43 2.86 4.61 -0.37
CA TYR A 43 2.77 4.23 -1.77
C TYR A 43 3.90 4.86 -2.58
N ARG A 44 4.14 6.16 -2.38
CA ARG A 44 5.13 6.91 -3.17
C ARG A 44 6.55 6.36 -3.01
N PHE A 45 6.92 5.94 -1.80
CA PHE A 45 8.25 5.38 -1.57
C PHE A 45 8.38 3.99 -2.23
N LEU A 46 7.41 3.11 -2.00
CA LEU A 46 7.44 1.75 -2.55
C LEU A 46 7.32 1.73 -4.08
N SER A 47 6.46 2.57 -4.66
CA SER A 47 6.36 2.75 -6.13
C SER A 47 7.69 3.19 -6.72
N ALA A 48 8.39 4.13 -6.08
CA ALA A 48 9.71 4.58 -6.55
C ALA A 48 10.77 3.46 -6.49
N LEU A 49 10.72 2.58 -5.49
CA LEU A 49 11.59 1.40 -5.44
C LEU A 49 11.27 0.42 -6.57
N GLU A 50 9.99 0.12 -6.80
CA GLU A 50 9.53 -0.77 -7.86
C GLU A 50 9.94 -0.22 -9.25
N GLU A 51 9.67 1.05 -9.51
CA GLU A 51 9.99 1.73 -10.78
C GLU A 51 11.51 1.86 -11.03
N SER A 52 12.30 2.06 -9.97
CA SER A 52 13.76 2.15 -10.11
C SER A 52 14.44 0.79 -10.23
N GLY A 53 13.72 -0.31 -9.99
CA GLY A 53 14.30 -1.66 -9.93
C GLY A 53 15.19 -1.88 -8.70
N SER A 54 15.10 -1.01 -7.68
CA SER A 54 15.85 -1.14 -6.42
C SER A 54 15.15 -2.10 -5.44
N VAL A 55 14.57 -3.16 -5.99
CA VAL A 55 13.84 -4.22 -5.29
C VAL A 55 14.59 -5.53 -5.55
N GLY A 56 15.29 -6.04 -4.53
CA GLY A 56 16.16 -7.22 -4.65
C GLY A 56 17.01 -7.48 -3.41
#